data_AF-A0A7S2DXL0-F1
#
_entry.id   AF-A0A7S2DXL0-F1
#
_cell.length_a   1.000
_cell.length_b   1.000
_cell.length_c   1.000
_cell.angle_alpha   90.00
_cell.angle_beta   90.00
_cell.angle_gamma   90.00
#
_symmetry.space_group_name_H-M   'P 1'
#
loop_
_entity.id
_entity.type
_entity.pdbx_description
1 polymer ?
#
loop_
_entity_poly.entity_id
_entity_poly.type
_entity_poly.pdbx_seq_one_letter_code
_entity_poly.pdbx_strand_id
1 'polypeptide(L)'
;DVVVEGSMGMSLYLVLDGDCAVKCGEQEVSRISKGAYFGQEMLSCNATHQNTVTVTSEHATILVLDRHVVDAMKRSKRRVSMTAEGSESPEAGDGSTDGAPVQTSLSRR
;
A
#
# COMPACT_ATOMS: atom_id res chain seq x y z
N ASP A 1 0.34 -12.26 -19.27
CA ASP A 1 0.00 -11.29 -18.21
C ASP A 1 -0.50 -12.01 -16.98
N VAL A 2 -0.21 -11.44 -15.80
CA VAL A 2 -0.66 -11.95 -14.50
C VAL A 2 -2.05 -11.41 -14.19
N VAL A 3 -2.26 -10.11 -14.42
CA VAL A 3 -3.57 -9.45 -14.38
C VAL A 3 -3.66 -8.48 -15.54
N VAL A 4 -4.88 -8.21 -16.00
CA VAL A 4 -5.16 -7.32 -17.13
C VAL A 4 -5.96 -6.12 -16.65
N GLU A 5 -5.62 -4.94 -17.12
CA GLU A 5 -6.39 -3.71 -16.88
C GLU A 5 -7.87 -3.89 -17.24
N GLY A 6 -8.76 -3.37 -16.40
CA GLY A 6 -10.21 -3.48 -16.55
C GLY A 6 -10.79 -4.84 -16.14
N SER A 7 -9.97 -5.87 -15.92
CA SER A 7 -10.47 -7.17 -15.44
C SER A 7 -10.92 -7.09 -13.99
N MET A 8 -11.97 -7.84 -13.65
CA MET A 8 -12.43 -7.99 -12.27
C MET A 8 -11.55 -9.02 -11.56
N GLY A 9 -11.13 -8.70 -10.34
CA GLY A 9 -10.34 -9.59 -9.50
C GLY A 9 -10.49 -9.24 -8.03
N MET A 10 -10.35 -10.23 -7.15
CA MET A 10 -10.38 -10.05 -5.69
C MET A 10 -9.24 -10.85 -5.04
N SER A 11 -8.05 -10.75 -5.61
CA SER A 11 -6.86 -11.48 -5.15
C SER A 11 -5.70 -10.54 -4.92
N LEU A 12 -4.88 -10.87 -3.90
CA LEU A 12 -3.58 -10.27 -3.65
C LEU A 12 -2.50 -11.13 -4.28
N TYR A 13 -1.55 -10.50 -4.96
CA TYR A 13 -0.46 -11.17 -5.66
C TYR A 13 0.87 -10.80 -5.01
N LEU A 14 1.72 -11.78 -4.73
CA LEU A 14 3.08 -11.61 -4.23
C LEU A 14 4.08 -12.19 -5.23
N VAL A 15 5.07 -11.40 -5.64
CA VAL A 15 6.16 -11.87 -6.50
C VAL A 15 7.18 -12.59 -5.62
N LEU A 16 7.25 -13.91 -5.70
CA LEU A 16 8.22 -14.72 -4.94
C LEU A 16 9.57 -14.79 -5.67
N ASP A 17 9.54 -14.72 -7.00
CA ASP A 17 10.72 -14.74 -7.85
C ASP A 17 10.38 -14.19 -9.26
N GLY A 18 11.37 -13.61 -9.95
CA GLY A 18 11.21 -12.98 -11.27
C GLY A 18 10.87 -11.48 -11.22
N ASP A 19 10.69 -10.92 -12.42
CA ASP A 19 10.43 -9.49 -12.65
C ASP A 19 9.14 -9.29 -13.47
N CYS A 20 8.37 -8.27 -13.11
CA CYS A 20 7.16 -7.88 -13.82
C CYS A 20 7.15 -6.37 -14.13
N ALA A 21 6.59 -6.02 -15.28
CA ALA A 21 6.25 -4.65 -15.65
C ALA A 21 4.77 -4.37 -15.33
N VAL A 22 4.50 -3.18 -14.81
CA VAL A 22 3.15 -2.63 -14.60
C VAL A 22 2.87 -1.66 -15.74
N LYS A 23 1.76 -1.84 -16.43
CA LYS A 23 1.37 -1.07 -17.63
C LYS A 23 0.01 -0.41 -17.47
N CYS A 24 -0.11 0.81 -17.98
CA CYS A 24 -1.37 1.53 -18.17
C CYS A 24 -1.57 1.67 -19.68
N GLY A 25 -2.53 0.93 -20.24
CA GLY A 25 -2.59 0.68 -21.67
C GLY A 25 -1.28 0.07 -22.20
N GLU A 26 -0.64 0.74 -23.15
CA GLU A 26 0.62 0.29 -23.77
C GLU A 26 1.87 0.80 -23.03
N GLN A 27 1.73 1.76 -22.13
CA GLN A 27 2.85 2.41 -21.47
C GLN A 27 3.24 1.66 -20.19
N GLU A 28 4.52 1.31 -20.08
CA GLU A 28 5.10 0.83 -18.82
C GLU A 28 5.22 2.00 -17.83
N VAL A 29 4.56 1.86 -16.67
CA VAL A 29 4.52 2.90 -15.62
C VAL A 29 5.39 2.54 -14.41
N SER A 30 5.69 1.27 -14.21
CA SER A 30 6.53 0.80 -13.11
C SER A 30 7.06 -0.61 -13.36
N ARG A 31 8.06 -1.03 -12.57
CA ARG A 31 8.55 -2.41 -12.47
C ARG A 31 8.47 -2.89 -11.04
N ILE A 32 8.12 -4.15 -10.88
CA ILE A 32 8.07 -4.85 -9.60
C ILE A 32 8.85 -6.15 -9.71
N SER A 33 9.57 -6.50 -8.66
CA SER A 33 10.41 -7.69 -8.60
C SER A 33 10.12 -8.47 -7.31
N LYS A 34 10.89 -9.52 -7.07
CA LYS A 34 10.82 -10.35 -5.86
C LYS A 34 10.60 -9.54 -4.57
N GLY A 35 9.62 -9.96 -3.79
CA GLY A 35 9.21 -9.33 -2.52
C GLY A 35 8.12 -8.28 -2.68
N ALA A 36 7.87 -7.79 -3.89
CA ALA A 36 6.75 -6.88 -4.16
C ALA A 36 5.41 -7.61 -4.12
N TYR A 37 4.35 -6.84 -3.86
CA TYR A 37 2.96 -7.31 -3.93
C TYR A 37 2.07 -6.25 -4.59
N PHE A 38 0.92 -6.66 -5.11
CA PHE A 38 -0.06 -5.78 -5.75
C PHE A 38 -1.50 -6.32 -5.68
N GLY A 39 -2.49 -5.47 -5.97
CA GLY A 39 -3.91 -5.85 -5.96
C GLY A 39 -4.59 -5.77 -4.59
N GLN A 40 -4.01 -5.05 -3.62
CA GLN A 40 -4.60 -4.90 -2.29
C GLN A 40 -5.91 -4.10 -2.32
N GLU A 41 -5.94 -3.08 -3.16
CA GLU A 41 -7.07 -2.19 -3.40
C GLU A 41 -8.31 -2.95 -3.91
N MET A 42 -8.10 -4.06 -4.63
CA MET A 42 -9.17 -4.90 -5.17
C MET A 42 -9.96 -5.64 -4.09
N LEU A 43 -9.33 -5.89 -2.94
CA LEU A 43 -9.95 -6.62 -1.83
C LEU A 43 -11.03 -5.80 -1.09
N SER A 44 -10.99 -4.47 -1.18
CA SER A 44 -11.86 -3.57 -0.41
C SER A 44 -13.18 -3.26 -1.13
N CYS A 45 -13.17 -3.08 -2.45
CA CYS A 45 -14.29 -2.49 -3.18
C CYS A 45 -14.80 -3.28 -4.39
N ASN A 46 -14.44 -4.56 -4.57
CA ASN A 46 -14.82 -5.35 -5.76
C ASN A 46 -14.54 -4.57 -7.06
N ALA A 47 -13.37 -3.94 -7.09
CA ALA A 47 -12.96 -3.02 -8.14
C ALA A 47 -12.32 -3.77 -9.33
N THR A 48 -12.10 -3.05 -10.42
CA THR A 48 -11.36 -3.54 -11.59
C THR A 48 -9.89 -3.16 -11.47
N HIS A 49 -9.00 -4.02 -11.99
CA HIS A 49 -7.58 -3.75 -12.04
C HIS A 49 -7.32 -2.47 -12.85
N GLN A 50 -6.59 -1.51 -12.27
CA GLN A 50 -6.28 -0.23 -12.92
C GLN A 50 -5.11 -0.34 -13.90
N ASN A 51 -4.33 -1.42 -13.82
CA ASN A 51 -3.14 -1.63 -14.62
C ASN A 51 -3.00 -3.11 -15.00
N THR A 52 -2.34 -3.36 -16.13
CA THR A 52 -1.92 -4.70 -16.53
C THR A 52 -0.57 -5.00 -15.89
N VAL A 53 -0.38 -6.20 -15.34
CA VAL A 53 0.92 -6.66 -14.84
C VAL A 53 1.40 -7.80 -15.72
N THR A 54 2.56 -7.63 -16.35
CA THR A 54 3.14 -8.59 -17.29
C THR A 54 4.49 -9.09 -16.76
N VAL A 55 4.72 -10.39 -16.78
CA VAL A 55 6.03 -10.98 -16.48
C VAL A 55 7.03 -10.58 -17.57
N THR A 56 8.19 -10.06 -17.19
CA THR A 56 9.25 -9.63 -18.10
C THR A 56 10.50 -10.50 -18.04
N SER A 57 10.70 -11.24 -16.96
CA SER A 57 11.73 -12.28 -16.86
C SER A 57 11.34 -13.54 -17.65
N GLU A 58 12.29 -14.45 -17.89
CA GLU A 58 12.03 -15.74 -18.54
C GLU A 58 10.99 -16.57 -17.75
N HIS A 59 11.12 -16.55 -16.42
CA HIS A 59 10.21 -17.19 -15.49
C HIS A 59 9.91 -16.26 -14.30
N ALA A 60 8.71 -16.39 -13.72
CA ALA A 60 8.33 -15.75 -12.48
C ALA A 60 7.43 -16.68 -11.64
N THR A 61 7.60 -16.62 -10.33
CA THR A 61 6.76 -17.36 -9.37
C THR A 61 5.92 -16.36 -8.59
N ILE A 62 4.60 -16.50 -8.66
CA ILE A 62 3.66 -15.57 -8.04
C ILE A 62 2.73 -16.33 -7.10
N LEU A 63 2.70 -15.92 -5.84
CA LEU A 63 1.73 -16.39 -4.86
C LEU A 63 0.44 -15.58 -5.01
N VAL A 64 -0.68 -16.27 -5.15
CA VAL A 64 -2.01 -15.66 -5.24
C VAL A 64 -2.78 -16.00 -3.98
N LEU A 65 -3.30 -14.97 -3.31
CA LEU A 65 -4.13 -15.10 -2.13
C LEU A 65 -5.50 -14.54 -2.42
N ASP A 66 -6.54 -15.35 -2.28
CA ASP A 66 -7.91 -14.87 -2.41
C ASP A 66 -8.31 -13.98 -1.21
N ARG A 67 -9.41 -13.24 -1.39
CA ARG A 67 -9.98 -12.40 -0.33
C ARG A 67 -10.27 -13.16 0.97
N HIS A 68 -10.76 -14.39 0.90
CA HIS A 68 -11.13 -15.15 2.10
C HIS A 68 -9.90 -15.48 2.94
N VAL A 69 -8.81 -15.90 2.31
CA VAL A 69 -7.51 -16.16 2.95
C VAL A 69 -6.95 -14.89 3.56
N VAL A 70 -6.99 -13.77 2.82
CA VAL A 70 -6.51 -12.49 3.34
C VAL A 70 -7.36 -12.00 4.52
N ASP A 71 -8.68 -12.16 4.46
CA ASP A 71 -9.60 -11.78 5.55
C ASP A 71 -9.41 -12.68 6.78
N ALA A 72 -9.18 -13.98 6.60
CA ALA A 72 -8.83 -14.90 7.68
C ALA A 72 -7.50 -14.50 8.34
N MET A 73 -6.49 -14.14 7.54
CA MET A 73 -5.19 -13.67 8.04
C MET A 73 -5.31 -12.36 8.84
N LYS A 74 -6.13 -11.40 8.38
CA LYS A 74 -6.41 -10.16 9.11
C LYS A 74 -7.06 -10.42 10.47
N ARG A 75 -8.01 -11.36 10.54
CA ARG A 75 -8.68 -11.74 11.81
C ARG A 75 -7.74 -12.42 12.80
N SER A 76 -6.74 -13.17 12.29
CA SER A 76 -5.73 -13.83 13.12
C SER A 76 -4.81 -12.84 13.85
N LYS A 77 -4.64 -11.62 13.33
CA LYS A 77 -3.94 -10.51 14.02
C LYS A 77 -4.83 -9.77 15.03
N ARG A 78 -5.41 -10.50 15.99
CA ARG A 78 -5.91 -9.94 17.26
C ARG A 78 -5.04 -10.42 18.40
N ARG A 79 -3.86 -9.81 18.54
CA ARG A 79 -3.03 -9.66 19.75
C ARG A 79 -1.63 -9.19 19.35
N VAL A 80 -1.49 -7.89 19.10
CA VAL A 80 -0.26 -7.18 19.48
C VAL A 80 -0.72 -6.08 20.43
N SER A 81 -0.79 -6.43 21.71
CA SER A 81 -0.67 -5.46 22.78
C SER A 81 0.83 -5.17 22.90
N MET A 82 1.28 -4.03 22.41
CA MET A 82 2.52 -3.44 22.92
C MET A 82 2.15 -2.26 23.80
N THR A 83 2.58 -2.43 25.03
CA THR A 83 2.43 -1.62 26.21
C THR A 83 3.16 -0.30 26.09
N ALA A 84 2.50 0.75 26.60
CA ALA A 84 3.03 1.92 27.29
C ALA A 84 4.54 2.21 27.17
N GLU A 85 4.86 3.36 26.56
CA GLU A 85 5.92 4.21 27.10
C GLU A 85 5.25 5.34 27.89
N GLY A 86 5.37 5.25 29.20
CA GLY A 86 5.27 6.39 30.10
C GLY A 86 6.60 6.54 30.82
N SER A 87 7.13 7.75 30.86
CA SER A 87 7.93 8.35 31.96
C SER A 87 8.13 9.82 31.59
N GLU A 88 7.38 10.73 32.23
CA GLU A 88 7.85 11.69 33.26
C GLU A 88 8.56 12.90 32.66
N SER A 89 8.31 14.17 33.00
CA SER A 89 7.50 14.84 34.03
C SER A 89 7.56 16.38 33.76
N PRO A 90 6.90 17.26 34.53
CA PRO A 90 6.46 18.60 34.08
C PRO A 90 7.51 19.70 34.25
N GLU A 91 7.48 20.71 33.38
CA GLU A 91 8.06 22.02 33.67
C GLU A 91 6.96 23.09 33.65
N ALA A 92 6.76 23.71 34.82
CA ALA A 92 5.98 24.91 34.98
C ALA A 92 6.77 26.10 34.44
N GLY A 93 6.15 26.90 33.57
CA GLY A 93 6.65 28.20 33.14
C GLY A 93 5.47 29.07 32.71
N ASP A 94 5.10 30.01 33.58
CA ASP A 94 4.20 31.11 33.24
C ASP A 94 4.79 31.99 32.13
N GLY A 95 3.93 32.71 31.40
CA GLY A 95 4.41 33.66 30.39
C GLY A 95 3.36 34.03 29.35
N SER A 96 2.41 34.88 29.75
CA SER A 96 1.53 35.63 28.86
C SER A 96 2.35 36.48 27.86
N THR A 97 2.11 36.36 26.56
CA THR A 97 1.96 37.51 25.64
C THR A 97 1.23 37.14 24.34
N ASP A 98 0.22 37.96 24.08
CA ASP A 98 -0.52 38.28 22.87
C ASP A 98 0.31 38.30 21.56
N GLY A 99 -0.27 37.87 20.42
CA GLY A 99 0.40 37.95 19.11
C GLY A 99 -0.21 37.10 17.97
N ALA A 100 -1.17 37.69 17.26
CA ALA A 100 -1.85 37.35 16.00
C ALA A 100 -1.32 36.21 15.05
N PRO A 101 -2.22 35.53 14.30
CA PRO A 101 -1.86 34.53 13.30
C PRO A 101 -1.42 35.18 11.97
N VAL A 102 -0.22 34.86 11.49
CA VAL A 102 0.19 35.13 10.09
C VAL A 102 0.02 33.86 9.26
N GLN A 103 -0.93 33.88 8.33
CA GLN A 103 -1.02 32.91 7.25
C GLN A 103 -0.02 33.32 6.17
N THR A 104 0.83 32.41 5.71
CA THR A 104 1.62 32.61 4.48
C THR A 104 1.25 31.52 3.49
N SER A 105 0.45 31.94 2.51
CA SER A 105 0.20 31.26 1.26
C SER A 105 1.49 31.18 0.44
N LEU A 106 1.93 29.96 0.10
CA LEU A 106 2.95 29.75 -0.92
C LEU A 106 2.26 29.41 -2.25
N SER A 107 2.17 30.42 -3.11
CA SER A 107 1.88 30.28 -4.54
C SER A 107 3.12 29.70 -5.22
N ARG A 108 3.02 28.49 -5.78
CA ARG A 108 4.06 27.96 -6.69
C ARG A 108 3.86 28.52 -8.09
N ARG A 109 4.99 28.93 -8.67
CA ARG A 109 5.18 29.27 -10.09
C ARG A 109 4.90 28.08 -10.99
#